data_AF-A0A7I7JKP2-F1
#
_entry.id   AF-A0A7I7JKP2-F1
#
_cell.length_a   1.000
_cell.length_b   1.000
_cell.length_c   1.000
_cell.angle_alpha   90.00
_cell.angle_beta   90.00
_cell.angle_gamma   90.00
#
_symmetry.space_group_name_H-M   'P 1'
#
loop_
_entity.id
_entity.type
_entity.pdbx_description
1 polymer ?
#
loop_
_entity_poly.entity_id
_entity_poly.type
_entity_poly.pdbx_seq_one_letter_code
_entity_poly.pdbx_strand_id
1 'polypeptide(L)'
;MLADLFDLSAWGNLSDHFDHLFTSDWEVPGSGDAADLAQLWDTHFYMPLHGSLQAWINSDFGEQVNGVINQMFAPFTEGFCGIICNGLDGTEADPDGQTGGLFFGDGGDGGHAGEWWGTAGTDGQP
;
A
#
# COMPACT_ATOMS: atom_id res chain seq x y z
N MET A 1 14.09 18.05 -4.80
CA MET A 1 13.97 16.59 -4.65
C MET A 1 14.74 16.05 -3.45
N LEU A 2 16.08 16.08 -3.42
CA LEU A 2 16.83 15.44 -2.31
C LEU A 2 16.67 16.15 -0.96
N ALA A 3 16.56 17.48 -0.95
CA ALA A 3 16.29 18.25 0.27
C ALA A 3 14.86 18.02 0.77
N ASP A 4 13.89 17.99 -0.15
CA ASP A 4 12.47 17.76 0.14
C ASP A 4 12.22 16.36 0.72
N LEU A 5 13.06 15.36 0.38
CA LEU A 5 12.98 14.03 0.99
C LEU A 5 13.18 14.05 2.52
N PHE A 6 13.99 14.99 3.02
CA PHE A 6 14.23 15.15 4.47
C PHE A 6 13.39 16.26 5.09
N ASP A 7 12.47 16.86 4.32
CA ASP A 7 11.49 17.82 4.80
C ASP A 7 10.15 17.11 4.98
N LEU A 8 9.72 16.94 6.23
CA LEU A 8 8.46 16.29 6.56
C LEU A 8 7.25 16.99 5.93
N SER A 9 7.33 18.30 5.68
CA SER A 9 6.23 19.03 5.03
C SER A 9 6.03 18.63 3.56
N ALA A 10 7.09 18.15 2.89
CA ALA A 10 6.99 17.62 1.54
C ALA A 10 6.26 16.26 1.51
N TRP A 11 6.13 15.59 2.66
CA TRP A 11 5.47 14.31 2.76
C TRP A 11 3.95 14.41 2.90
N GLY A 12 3.42 15.64 2.84
CA GLY A 12 2.00 15.91 2.95
C GLY A 12 1.43 15.35 4.24
N ASN A 13 0.29 14.68 4.15
CA ASN A 13 -0.39 14.14 5.33
C ASN A 13 0.29 12.88 5.90
N LEU A 14 1.30 12.32 5.23
CA LEU A 14 1.93 11.07 5.70
C LEU A 14 2.55 11.26 7.09
N SER A 15 3.25 12.37 7.35
CA SER A 15 3.84 12.63 8.67
C SER A 15 2.77 12.71 9.76
N ASP A 16 1.69 13.43 9.49
CA ASP A 16 0.59 13.62 10.44
C ASP A 16 -0.14 12.30 10.69
N HIS A 17 -0.37 11.49 9.65
CA HIS A 17 -0.98 10.18 9.80
C HIS A 17 -0.12 9.23 10.65
N PHE A 18 1.20 9.23 10.47
CA PHE A 18 2.12 8.45 11.30
C PHE A 18 2.09 8.95 12.75
N ASP A 19 2.19 10.26 12.97
CA ASP A 19 2.10 10.82 14.32
C ASP A 19 0.78 10.44 14.99
N HIS A 20 -0.36 10.54 14.30
CA HIS A 20 -1.66 10.12 14.81
C HIS A 20 -1.73 8.61 15.09
N LEU A 21 -1.19 7.76 14.21
CA LEU A 21 -1.19 6.31 14.39
C LEU A 21 -0.36 5.88 15.61
N PHE A 22 0.81 6.50 15.84
CA PHE A 22 1.73 6.11 16.90
C PHE A 22 1.55 6.87 18.22
N THR A 23 0.79 7.98 18.22
CA THR A 23 0.42 8.71 19.44
C THR A 23 -1.00 8.44 19.90
N SER A 24 -1.82 7.75 19.09
CA SER A 24 -3.14 7.29 19.50
C SER A 24 -3.02 6.27 20.62
N ASP A 25 -3.98 6.29 21.55
CA ASP A 25 -4.06 5.32 22.64
C ASP A 25 -4.89 4.11 22.18
N TRP A 26 -4.27 2.94 22.22
CA TRP A 26 -4.81 1.69 21.70
C TRP A 26 -5.57 0.99 22.80
N GLU A 27 -6.74 1.51 23.13
CA GLU A 27 -7.55 0.91 24.18
C GLU A 27 -8.11 -0.42 23.67
N VAL A 28 -7.62 -1.55 24.21
CA VAL A 28 -8.07 -2.90 23.88
C VAL A 28 -9.29 -3.23 24.75
N PRO A 29 -10.53 -3.19 24.22
CA PRO A 29 -11.72 -3.46 25.02
C PRO A 29 -12.04 -4.97 24.96
N GLY A 30 -12.19 -5.65 26.11
CA GLY A 30 -12.72 -7.03 26.15
C GLY A 30 -11.75 -8.12 26.63
N SER A 31 -12.09 -9.39 26.33
CA SER A 31 -11.55 -10.62 26.95
C SER A 31 -10.12 -11.00 26.56
N GLY A 32 -9.47 -10.25 25.66
CA GLY A 32 -8.13 -10.58 25.17
C GLY A 32 -8.09 -11.83 24.27
N ASP A 33 -9.24 -12.24 23.72
CA ASP A 33 -9.30 -13.35 22.78
C ASP A 33 -8.63 -12.98 21.44
N ALA A 34 -8.03 -13.97 20.79
CA ALA A 34 -7.21 -13.75 19.59
C ALA A 34 -8.01 -13.14 18.42
N ALA A 35 -9.29 -13.46 18.29
CA ALA A 35 -10.16 -12.90 17.27
C ALA A 35 -10.41 -11.40 17.50
N ASP A 36 -10.64 -11.01 18.75
CA ASP A 36 -10.85 -9.60 19.13
C ASP A 36 -9.57 -8.79 18.92
N LEU A 37 -8.41 -9.35 19.30
CA LEU A 37 -7.11 -8.74 19.04
C LEU A 37 -6.81 -8.59 17.55
N ALA A 38 -7.15 -9.59 16.73
CA ALA A 38 -6.99 -9.51 15.28
C ALA A 38 -7.88 -8.42 14.67
N GLN A 39 -9.14 -8.32 15.11
CA GLN A 39 -10.04 -7.27 14.65
C GLN A 39 -9.57 -5.87 15.07
N LEU A 40 -9.07 -5.71 16.30
CA LEU A 40 -8.52 -4.45 16.78
C LEU A 40 -7.25 -4.06 16.01
N TRP A 41 -6.35 -5.02 15.79
CA TRP A 41 -5.16 -4.83 14.96
C TRP A 41 -5.55 -4.37 13.55
N ASP A 42 -6.48 -5.06 12.91
CA ASP A 42 -6.91 -4.75 11.55
C ASP A 42 -7.53 -3.34 11.47
N THR A 43 -8.50 -3.06 12.34
CA THR A 43 -9.32 -1.84 12.27
C THR A 43 -8.55 -0.60 12.71
N HIS A 44 -7.75 -0.70 13.76
CA HIS A 44 -7.07 0.45 14.34
C HIS A 44 -5.65 0.62 13.81
N PHE A 45 -4.97 -0.46 13.37
CA PHE A 45 -3.57 -0.42 12.90
C PHE A 45 -3.42 -0.55 11.43
N TYR A 46 -3.79 -1.74 10.96
CA TYR A 46 -3.42 -2.12 9.63
C TYR A 46 -4.16 -1.24 8.63
N MET A 47 -5.47 -1.09 8.75
CA MET A 47 -6.26 -0.30 7.81
C MET A 47 -5.88 1.19 7.79
N PRO A 48 -5.70 1.89 8.93
CA PRO A 48 -5.23 3.28 8.91
C PRO A 48 -3.81 3.45 8.39
N LEU A 49 -2.88 2.56 8.75
CA LEU A 49 -1.52 2.55 8.19
C LEU A 49 -1.55 2.34 6.68
N HIS A 50 -2.30 1.34 6.23
CA HIS A 50 -2.49 0.98 4.83
C HIS A 50 -3.01 2.16 4.02
N GLY A 51 -4.11 2.76 4.46
CA GLY A 51 -4.69 3.94 3.81
C GLY A 51 -3.72 5.13 3.74
N SER A 52 -2.88 5.30 4.77
CA SER A 52 -1.87 6.37 4.79
C SER A 52 -0.76 6.13 3.77
N LEU A 53 -0.30 4.90 3.64
CA LEU A 53 0.72 4.49 2.66
C LEU A 53 0.14 4.55 1.24
N GLN A 54 -1.10 4.13 1.05
CA GLN A 54 -1.82 4.27 -0.22
C GLN A 54 -1.96 5.74 -0.64
N ALA A 55 -2.28 6.63 0.30
CA ALA A 55 -2.32 8.07 0.03
C ALA A 55 -0.94 8.63 -0.36
N TRP A 56 0.14 8.15 0.25
CA TRP A 56 1.50 8.52 -0.15
C TRP A 56 1.84 8.02 -1.55
N ILE A 57 1.60 6.74 -1.84
CA ILE A 57 1.92 6.11 -3.14
C ILE A 57 1.29 6.89 -4.30
N ASN A 58 0.04 7.33 -4.10
CA ASN A 58 -0.75 8.05 -5.09
C ASN A 58 -0.55 9.58 -5.05
N SER A 59 0.42 10.10 -4.29
CA SER A 59 0.72 11.53 -4.24
C SER A 59 1.79 11.94 -5.25
N ASP A 60 1.71 13.16 -5.79
CA ASP A 60 2.68 13.69 -6.77
C ASP A 60 4.14 13.58 -6.31
N PHE A 61 4.40 13.79 -5.01
CA PHE A 61 5.74 13.67 -4.44
C PHE A 61 6.13 12.20 -4.21
N GLY A 62 5.21 11.39 -3.69
CA GLY A 62 5.41 9.96 -3.49
C GLY A 62 5.73 9.24 -4.80
N GLU A 63 5.03 9.53 -5.90
CA GLU A 63 5.31 8.96 -7.22
C GLU A 63 6.75 9.25 -7.69
N GLN A 64 7.25 10.48 -7.48
CA GLN A 64 8.62 10.85 -7.83
C GLN A 64 9.65 10.08 -7.01
N VAL A 65 9.42 9.94 -5.70
CA VAL A 65 10.31 9.20 -4.79
C VAL A 65 10.28 7.71 -5.10
N ASN A 66 9.08 7.13 -5.24
CA ASN A 66 8.86 5.72 -5.55
C ASN A 66 9.46 5.35 -6.90
N GLY A 67 9.39 6.24 -7.91
CA GLY A 67 10.04 6.03 -9.21
C GLY A 67 11.56 5.84 -9.10
N VAL A 68 12.22 6.65 -8.27
CA VAL A 68 13.68 6.50 -8.02
C VAL A 68 13.98 5.21 -7.25
N ILE A 69 13.20 4.90 -6.22
CA ILE A 69 13.37 3.67 -5.44
C ILE A 69 13.19 2.44 -6.35
N ASN A 70 12.10 2.37 -7.11
CA ASN A 70 11.79 1.25 -7.99
C ASN A 70 12.87 1.09 -9.07
N GLN A 71 13.41 2.19 -9.62
CA GLN A 71 14.53 2.11 -10.56
C GLN A 71 15.81 1.55 -9.92
N MET A 72 16.14 2.01 -8.71
CA MET A 72 17.35 1.60 -7.99
C MET A 72 17.32 0.11 -7.61
N PHE A 73 16.14 -0.40 -7.28
CA PHE A 73 15.93 -1.75 -6.77
C PHE A 73 15.23 -2.70 -7.75
N ALA A 74 15.04 -2.30 -9.01
CA ALA A 74 14.42 -3.13 -10.06
C ALA A 74 14.96 -4.58 -10.15
N PRO A 75 16.27 -4.86 -9.93
CA PRO A 75 16.76 -6.24 -9.94
C PRO A 75 16.18 -7.16 -8.86
N PHE A 76 15.49 -6.61 -7.85
CA PHE A 76 14.95 -7.34 -6.70
C PHE A 76 13.43 -7.49 -6.73
N THR A 77 12.75 -6.95 -7.75
CA THR A 77 11.29 -6.84 -7.80
C THR A 77 10.68 -7.70 -8.90
N GLU A 78 11.33 -8.80 -9.27
CA GLU A 78 10.79 -9.74 -10.26
C GLU A 78 9.43 -10.28 -9.79
N GLY A 79 8.39 -10.12 -10.62
CA GLY A 79 7.01 -10.53 -10.30
C GLY A 79 6.17 -9.49 -9.55
N PHE A 80 6.74 -8.33 -9.21
CA PHE A 80 6.06 -7.19 -8.59
C PHE A 80 6.14 -5.97 -9.52
N CYS A 81 5.29 -4.96 -9.31
CA CYS A 81 5.41 -3.71 -10.07
C CYS A 81 6.68 -2.90 -9.69
N GLY A 82 7.33 -3.23 -8.57
CA GLY A 82 8.43 -2.46 -7.96
C GLY A 82 8.57 -2.76 -6.47
N ILE A 83 9.34 -1.93 -5.75
CA ILE A 83 9.47 -2.00 -4.28
C ILE A 83 8.24 -1.39 -3.63
N ILE A 84 7.81 -0.21 -4.07
CA ILE A 84 6.61 0.50 -3.60
C ILE A 84 5.86 1.03 -4.82
N CYS A 85 4.70 0.46 -5.11
CA CYS A 85 3.81 0.84 -6.22
C CYS A 85 2.50 0.06 -6.13
N ASN A 86 1.42 0.62 -6.68
CA ASN A 86 0.19 -0.14 -6.90
C ASN A 86 0.24 -0.83 -8.27
N GLY A 87 -0.28 -2.05 -8.33
CA GLY A 87 -0.45 -2.79 -9.56
C GLY A 87 -1.47 -2.11 -10.48
N LEU A 88 -1.29 -2.31 -11.79
CA LEU A 88 -2.27 -1.87 -12.78
C LEU A 88 -3.49 -2.80 -12.79
N ASP A 89 -4.67 -2.21 -12.92
CA ASP A 89 -5.92 -2.96 -13.09
C ASP A 89 -5.88 -3.86 -14.32
N GLY A 90 -6.59 -4.98 -14.21
CA GLY A 90 -6.78 -5.95 -15.25
C GLY A 90 -7.47 -5.36 -16.48
N THR A 91 -7.07 -5.87 -17.63
CA THR A 91 -7.61 -5.50 -18.94
C THR A 91 -8.20 -6.74 -19.61
N GLU A 92 -8.87 -6.57 -20.74
CA GLU A 92 -9.34 -7.72 -21.53
C GLU A 92 -8.18 -8.65 -21.96
N ALA A 93 -6.97 -8.11 -22.15
CA ALA A 93 -5.78 -8.87 -22.50
C ALA A 93 -5.05 -9.47 -21.28
N ASP A 94 -5.29 -8.93 -20.09
CA ASP A 94 -4.68 -9.35 -18.83
C ASP A 94 -5.72 -9.25 -17.69
N PRO A 95 -6.64 -10.23 -17.58
CA PRO A 95 -7.82 -10.09 -16.73
C PRO A 95 -7.54 -10.05 -15.23
N ASP A 96 -6.39 -10.56 -14.80
CA ASP A 96 -6.02 -10.62 -13.38
C ASP A 96 -5.39 -9.30 -12.90
N GLY A 97 -4.87 -8.48 -13.82
CA GLY A 97 -4.13 -7.27 -13.46
C GLY A 97 -2.74 -7.58 -12.92
N GLN A 98 -2.06 -6.56 -12.41
CA GLN A 98 -0.69 -6.67 -11.92
C GLN A 98 -0.65 -6.82 -10.40
N THR A 99 0.33 -7.60 -9.92
CA THR A 99 0.75 -7.60 -8.50
C THR A 99 1.17 -6.19 -8.07
N GLY A 100 0.87 -5.85 -6.81
CA GLY A 100 1.41 -4.65 -6.17
C GLY A 100 2.92 -4.69 -5.99
N GLY A 101 3.45 -3.67 -5.33
CA GLY A 101 4.86 -3.61 -4.96
C GLY A 101 5.21 -4.69 -3.94
N LEU A 102 6.51 -4.98 -3.82
CA LEU A 102 7.00 -5.89 -2.76
C LEU A 102 6.57 -5.42 -1.36
N PHE A 103 6.46 -4.10 -1.18
CA PHE A 103 5.96 -3.49 0.05
C PHE A 103 4.87 -2.46 -0.24
N PHE A 104 3.86 -2.48 0.63
CA PHE A 104 2.84 -1.43 0.84
C PHE A 104 1.95 -1.07 -0.34
N GLY A 105 2.16 -1.67 -1.50
CA GLY A 105 1.36 -1.47 -2.69
C GLY A 105 0.30 -2.54 -2.87
N ASP A 106 -0.85 -2.13 -3.37
CA ASP A 106 -1.99 -3.00 -3.62
C ASP A 106 -1.86 -3.60 -5.02
N GLY A 107 -2.37 -4.80 -5.23
CA GLY A 107 -2.58 -5.32 -6.58
C GLY A 107 -3.66 -4.54 -7.30
N GLY A 108 -3.59 -4.56 -8.64
CA GLY A 108 -4.64 -3.97 -9.47
C GLY A 108 -5.93 -4.78 -9.38
N ASP A 109 -7.07 -4.11 -9.57
CA ASP A 109 -8.37 -4.78 -9.62
C ASP A 109 -8.41 -5.77 -10.80
N GLY A 110 -9.12 -6.88 -10.66
CA GLY A 110 -9.37 -7.78 -11.79
C GLY A 110 -10.23 -7.07 -12.86
N GLY A 111 -9.92 -7.29 -14.14
CA GLY A 111 -10.63 -6.67 -15.25
C GLY A 111 -12.10 -7.10 -15.36
N HIS A 112 -12.94 -6.22 -15.92
CA HIS A 112 -14.36 -6.49 -16.20
C HIS A 112 -14.66 -6.48 -17.71
N ALA A 113 -14.66 -7.66 -18.33
CA ALA A 113 -15.22 -7.86 -19.66
C ALA A 113 -15.96 -9.21 -19.73
N GLY A 114 -17.30 -9.17 -19.64
CA GLY A 114 -18.19 -10.27 -20.04
C GLY A 114 -17.94 -11.63 -19.39
N GLU A 115 -18.62 -11.87 -18.26
CA GLU A 115 -18.91 -13.18 -17.65
C GLU A 115 -17.76 -14.01 -17.03
N TRP A 116 -16.50 -13.59 -17.12
CA TRP A 116 -15.38 -14.24 -16.42
C TRP A 116 -14.61 -13.25 -15.54
N TRP A 117 -14.35 -13.66 -14.30
CA TRP A 117 -13.60 -12.89 -13.31
C TRP A 117 -12.13 -13.27 -13.41
N GLY A 118 -11.25 -12.28 -13.58
CA GLY A 118 -9.87 -12.41 -13.11
C GLY A 118 -9.84 -12.18 -11.59
N THR A 119 -8.89 -12.78 -10.89
CA THR A 119 -8.63 -12.40 -9.49
C THR A 119 -7.85 -11.10 -9.51
N ALA A 120 -8.22 -10.12 -8.67
CA ALA A 120 -7.38 -8.95 -8.45
C ALA A 120 -5.94 -9.39 -8.18
N GLY A 121 -4.98 -8.61 -8.66
CA GLY A 121 -3.58 -8.80 -8.35
C GLY A 121 -3.43 -8.94 -6.84
N THR A 122 -2.59 -9.86 -6.39
CA THR A 122 -2.40 -10.03 -4.95
C THR A 122 -1.58 -8.86 -4.42
N ASP A 123 -2.05 -8.22 -3.36
CA ASP A 123 -1.20 -7.43 -2.47
C ASP A 123 -0.09 -8.36 -1.98
N GLY A 124 1.18 -7.96 -2.05
CA GLY A 124 2.32 -8.80 -1.69
C GLY A 124 2.08 -9.58 -0.39
N GLN A 125 1.71 -10.85 -0.52
CA GLN A 125 1.59 -11.83 0.56
C GLN A 125 2.65 -12.91 0.31
N PRO A 126 3.22 -13.50 1.38
CA PRO A 126 4.42 -14.35 1.32
C PRO A 126 4.29 -15.60 0.43
#